data_AF-A0A965KD14-F1
#
_entry.id   AF-A0A965KD14-F1
#
_cell.length_a   1.000
_cell.length_b   1.000
_cell.length_c   1.000
_cell.angle_alpha   90.00
_cell.angle_beta   90.00
_cell.angle_gamma   90.00
#
_symmetry.space_group_name_H-M   'P 1'
#
loop_
_entity.id
_entity.type
_entity.pdbx_description
1 polymer ?
#
loop_
_entity_poly.entity_id
_entity_poly.type
_entity_poly.pdbx_seq_one_letter_code
_entity_poly.pdbx_strand_id
1 'polypeptide(L)'
;FVRRDEVSPDVVAKEREIAAEFTKSEADKAIDEAKRIVEDYKGQLVEQKAANDAEAVAELEKRIAVGEKQVIAAEGRKKGQLSNMEKIISGRVDKFFAESCLLEQAYFRDPEQKIQDLIAAAKTKVGEEVSIVRFTRFQVGETAAE
;
A
#
# COMPACT_ATOMS: atom_id res chain seq x y z
N PHE A 1 -19.79 -9.85 -0.40
CA PHE A 1 -18.60 -10.72 -0.41
C PHE A 1 -18.78 -11.80 -1.47
N VAL A 2 -17.70 -12.17 -2.12
CA VAL A 2 -17.73 -13.08 -3.28
C VAL A 2 -16.73 -14.20 -3.00
N ARG A 3 -16.92 -15.43 -3.49
CA ARG A 3 -15.85 -16.44 -3.38
C ARG A 3 -14.70 -16.05 -4.30
N ARG A 4 -13.47 -16.46 -3.97
CA ARG A 4 -12.29 -16.09 -4.78
C ARG A 4 -12.45 -16.52 -6.24
N ASP A 5 -13.02 -17.69 -6.47
CA ASP A 5 -13.32 -18.28 -7.77
C ASP A 5 -14.45 -17.58 -8.54
N GLU A 6 -15.31 -16.83 -7.83
CA GLU A 6 -16.42 -16.07 -8.41
C GLU A 6 -16.03 -14.62 -8.75
N VAL A 7 -14.81 -14.18 -8.39
CA VAL A 7 -14.32 -12.85 -8.76
C VAL A 7 -13.94 -12.86 -10.24
N SER A 8 -14.58 -11.98 -11.03
CA SER A 8 -14.31 -11.88 -12.48
C SER A 8 -12.82 -11.61 -12.76
N PRO A 9 -12.22 -12.27 -13.77
CA PRO A 9 -10.86 -11.97 -14.22
C PRO A 9 -10.61 -10.48 -14.50
N ASP A 10 -11.63 -9.75 -14.98
CA ASP A 10 -11.53 -8.31 -15.27
C ASP A 10 -11.31 -7.49 -13.99
N VAL A 11 -11.96 -7.88 -12.89
CA VAL A 11 -11.79 -7.23 -11.58
C VAL A 11 -10.38 -7.46 -11.05
N VAL A 12 -9.88 -8.69 -11.19
CA VAL A 12 -8.51 -9.04 -10.76
C VAL A 12 -7.47 -8.30 -11.62
N ALA A 13 -7.71 -8.18 -12.93
CA ALA A 13 -6.83 -7.42 -13.83
C ALA A 13 -6.80 -5.93 -13.49
N LYS A 14 -7.98 -5.34 -13.24
CA LYS A 14 -8.11 -3.94 -12.81
C LYS A 14 -7.38 -3.71 -11.48
N GLU A 15 -7.49 -4.63 -10.53
CA GLU A 15 -6.83 -4.47 -9.24
C GLU A 15 -5.31 -4.61 -9.33
N ARG A 16 -4.81 -5.45 -10.24
CA ARG A 16 -3.38 -5.50 -10.58
C ARG A 16 -2.89 -4.20 -11.20
N GLU A 17 -3.69 -3.58 -12.07
CA GLU A 17 -3.37 -2.30 -12.68
C GLU A 17 -3.32 -1.18 -11.63
N ILE A 18 -4.34 -1.09 -10.77
CA ILE A 18 -4.38 -0.15 -9.64
C ILE A 18 -3.17 -0.34 -8.72
N ALA A 19 -2.82 -1.59 -8.39
CA ALA A 19 -1.66 -1.88 -7.56
C ALA A 19 -0.34 -1.43 -8.23
N ALA A 20 -0.20 -1.63 -9.54
CA ALA A 20 0.97 -1.20 -10.30
C ALA A 20 1.09 0.34 -10.34
N GLU A 21 -0.02 1.03 -10.58
CA GLU A 21 -0.07 2.50 -10.62
C GLU A 21 0.22 3.11 -9.25
N PHE A 22 -0.39 2.56 -8.18
CA PHE A 22 -0.14 2.99 -6.81
C PHE A 22 1.35 2.85 -6.45
N THR A 23 1.96 1.71 -6.77
CA THR A 23 3.39 1.44 -6.46
C THR A 23 4.31 2.44 -7.17
N LYS A 24 4.01 2.79 -8.42
CA LYS A 24 4.76 3.81 -9.15
C LYS A 24 4.56 5.20 -8.56
N SER A 25 3.31 5.59 -8.29
CA SER A 25 2.97 6.89 -7.73
C SER A 25 3.59 7.12 -6.35
N GLU A 26 3.61 6.10 -5.49
CA GLU A 26 4.20 6.20 -4.15
C GLU A 26 5.72 6.43 -4.21
N ALA A 27 6.42 5.73 -5.11
CA ALA A 27 7.85 5.93 -5.33
C ALA A 27 8.17 7.33 -5.88
N ASP A 28 7.34 7.84 -6.78
CA ASP A 28 7.49 9.17 -7.37
C ASP A 28 7.27 10.28 -6.35
N LYS A 29 6.21 10.18 -5.54
CA LYS A 29 5.92 11.15 -4.46
C LYS A 29 7.07 11.29 -3.47
N ALA A 30 7.69 10.18 -3.09
CA ALA A 30 8.82 10.20 -2.16
C ALA A 30 10.06 10.92 -2.73
N ILE A 31 10.31 10.78 -4.04
CA ILE A 31 11.41 11.48 -4.72
C ILE A 31 11.10 12.97 -4.83
N ASP A 32 9.88 13.32 -5.22
CA ASP A 32 9.45 14.71 -5.37
C ASP A 32 9.49 15.46 -4.04
N GLU A 33 9.07 14.82 -2.95
CA GLU A 33 9.16 15.38 -1.59
C GLU A 33 10.62 15.65 -1.19
N ALA A 34 11.51 14.69 -1.43
CA ALA A 34 12.94 14.87 -1.13
C ALA A 34 13.57 16.00 -1.96
N LYS A 35 13.19 16.12 -3.25
CA LYS A 35 13.66 17.20 -4.13
C LYS A 35 13.18 18.57 -3.65
N ARG A 36 11.91 18.67 -3.25
CA ARG A 36 11.33 19.90 -2.72
C ARG A 36 12.06 20.39 -1.47
N ILE A 37 12.39 19.50 -0.54
CA ILE A 37 13.14 19.85 0.67
C ILE A 37 14.53 20.40 0.32
N VAL A 38 15.22 19.80 -0.64
CA VAL A 38 16.54 20.29 -1.10
C VAL A 38 16.41 21.66 -1.75
N GLU A 39 15.36 21.89 -2.54
CA GLU A 39 15.09 23.17 -3.17
C GLU A 39 14.79 24.27 -2.14
N ASP A 40 14.01 23.95 -1.11
CA ASP A 40 13.73 24.86 0.01
C ASP A 40 15.02 25.25 0.76
N TYR A 41 15.91 24.29 1.05
CA TYR A 41 17.22 24.58 1.66
C TYR A 41 18.12 25.42 0.76
N LYS A 42 18.08 25.20 -0.56
CA LYS A 42 18.81 26.03 -1.52
C LYS A 42 18.28 27.47 -1.51
N GLY A 43 16.97 27.67 -1.40
CA GLY A 43 16.37 28.99 -1.21
C GLY A 43 16.86 29.69 0.05
N GLN A 44 16.79 29.00 1.21
CA GLN A 44 17.29 29.52 2.48
C GLN A 44 18.79 29.87 2.44
N LEU A 45 19.58 29.07 1.73
CA LEU A 45 21.02 29.30 1.58
C LEU A 45 21.30 30.65 0.88
N VAL A 46 20.51 31.02 -0.12
CA VAL A 46 20.66 32.30 -0.83
C VAL A 46 20.40 33.47 0.11
N GLU A 47 19.37 33.39 0.95
CA GLU A 47 19.04 34.42 1.94
C GLU A 47 20.15 34.57 2.99
N GLN A 48 20.66 33.46 3.53
CA GLN A 48 21.72 33.50 4.54
C GLN A 48 23.06 33.98 3.98
N LYS A 49 23.36 33.67 2.70
CA LYS A 49 24.51 34.25 1.99
C LYS A 49 24.38 35.77 1.84
N ALA A 50 23.18 36.28 1.59
CA ALA A 50 22.93 37.72 1.53
C ALA A 50 23.06 38.41 2.92
N ALA A 51 22.77 37.67 4.00
CA ALA A 51 22.90 38.14 5.38
C ALA A 51 24.33 38.08 5.94
N ASN A 52 25.30 37.51 5.21
CA ASN A 52 26.69 37.28 5.66
C ASN A 52 26.82 36.41 6.93
N ASP A 53 25.86 35.53 7.20
CA ASP A 53 25.95 34.55 8.31
C ASP A 53 26.72 33.30 7.85
N ALA A 54 28.03 33.27 8.11
CA ALA A 54 28.90 32.19 7.68
C ALA A 54 28.59 30.84 8.36
N GLU A 55 28.10 30.85 9.61
CA GLU A 55 27.79 29.63 10.35
C GLU A 55 26.50 28.99 9.83
N ALA A 56 25.47 29.79 9.59
CA ALA A 56 24.21 29.32 9.00
C ALA A 56 24.40 28.80 7.58
N VAL A 57 25.25 29.45 6.78
CA VAL A 57 25.60 29.00 5.42
C VAL A 57 26.25 27.62 5.43
N ALA A 58 27.23 27.39 6.31
CA ALA A 58 27.91 26.09 6.40
C ALA A 58 26.96 24.96 6.81
N GLU A 59 26.03 25.22 7.74
CA GLU A 59 25.03 24.23 8.16
C GLU A 59 24.02 23.94 7.04
N LEU A 60 23.56 24.95 6.29
CA LEU A 60 22.65 24.76 5.15
C LEU A 60 23.31 23.98 4.01
N GLU A 61 24.58 24.24 3.69
CA GLU A 61 25.32 23.47 2.68
C GLU A 61 25.44 21.98 3.08
N LYS A 62 25.66 21.71 4.37
CA LYS A 62 25.64 20.34 4.90
C LYS A 62 24.26 19.69 4.78
N ARG A 63 23.18 20.41 5.09
CA ARG A 63 21.79 19.92 4.94
C ARG A 63 21.43 19.63 3.50
N ILE A 64 21.86 20.47 2.55
CA ILE A 64 21.71 20.24 1.11
C ILE A 64 22.45 18.97 0.69
N ALA A 65 23.72 18.80 1.10
CA ALA A 65 24.49 17.60 0.76
C ALA A 65 23.87 16.31 1.31
N VAL A 66 23.26 16.37 2.51
CA VAL A 66 22.50 15.24 3.06
C VAL A 66 21.22 15.00 2.26
N GLY A 67 20.47 16.05 1.92
CA GLY A 67 19.24 15.95 1.13
C GLY A 67 19.48 15.40 -0.28
N GLU A 68 20.53 15.83 -0.98
CA GLU A 68 20.90 15.31 -2.30
C GLU A 68 21.24 13.81 -2.24
N LYS A 69 21.94 13.37 -1.18
CA LYS A 69 22.15 11.93 -0.93
C LYS A 69 20.83 11.19 -0.70
N GLN A 70 19.86 11.80 -0.01
CA GLN A 70 18.53 11.20 0.19
C GLN A 70 17.75 11.08 -1.11
N VAL A 71 17.82 12.07 -2.00
CA VAL A 71 17.21 12.01 -3.35
C VAL A 71 17.79 10.84 -4.14
N ILE A 72 19.12 10.71 -4.20
CA ILE A 72 19.79 9.60 -4.90
C ILE A 72 19.39 8.25 -4.28
N ALA A 73 19.33 8.18 -2.95
CA ALA A 73 18.87 6.98 -2.25
C ALA A 73 17.40 6.64 -2.58
N ALA A 74 16.52 7.63 -2.68
CA ALA A 74 15.12 7.45 -3.05
C ALA A 74 14.97 6.96 -4.50
N GLU A 75 15.74 7.51 -5.43
CA GLU A 75 15.79 7.05 -6.82
C GLU A 75 16.31 5.60 -6.92
N GLY A 76 17.32 5.25 -6.11
CA GLY A 76 17.81 3.88 -5.97
C GLY A 76 16.74 2.92 -5.40
N ARG A 77 15.98 3.36 -4.39
CA ARG A 77 14.85 2.59 -3.83
C ARG A 77 13.75 2.38 -4.86
N LYS A 78 13.38 3.40 -5.64
CA LYS A 78 12.41 3.26 -6.74
C LYS A 78 12.84 2.16 -7.72
N LYS A 79 14.11 2.15 -8.13
CA LYS A 79 14.65 1.09 -9.00
C LYS A 79 14.56 -0.29 -8.35
N GLY A 80 14.87 -0.41 -7.06
CA GLY A 80 14.71 -1.64 -6.28
C GLY A 80 13.25 -2.09 -6.15
N GLN A 81 12.33 -1.16 -5.91
CA GLN A 81 10.89 -1.43 -5.81
C GLN A 81 10.32 -1.94 -7.14
N LEU A 82 10.74 -1.33 -8.26
CA LEU A 82 10.35 -1.78 -9.60
C LEU A 82 10.87 -3.20 -9.92
N SER A 83 12.03 -3.59 -9.38
CA SER A 83 12.55 -4.95 -9.57
C SER A 83 11.74 -6.02 -8.82
N ASN A 84 11.06 -5.64 -7.73
CA ASN A 84 10.19 -6.51 -6.94
C ASN A 84 8.69 -6.26 -7.20
N MET A 85 8.36 -5.55 -8.27
CA MET A 85 7.01 -5.04 -8.52
C MET A 85 5.96 -6.15 -8.57
N GLU A 86 6.27 -7.31 -9.16
CA GLU A 86 5.33 -8.43 -9.22
C GLU A 86 4.95 -8.96 -7.83
N LYS A 87 5.91 -9.05 -6.90
CA LYS A 87 5.66 -9.49 -5.51
C LYS A 87 4.82 -8.48 -4.74
N ILE A 88 5.01 -7.19 -5.03
CA ILE A 88 4.23 -6.11 -4.41
C ILE A 88 2.78 -6.16 -4.92
N ILE A 89 2.60 -6.31 -6.24
CA ILE A 89 1.29 -6.45 -6.87
C ILE A 89 0.57 -7.69 -6.33
N SER A 90 1.25 -8.84 -6.25
CA SER A 90 0.64 -10.07 -5.73
C SER A 90 0.16 -9.91 -4.29
N GLY A 91 0.99 -9.33 -3.40
CA GLY A 91 0.59 -9.09 -2.01
C GLY A 91 -0.60 -8.14 -1.88
N ARG A 92 -0.73 -7.16 -2.77
CA ARG A 92 -1.87 -6.24 -2.79
C ARG A 92 -3.15 -6.88 -3.31
N VAL A 93 -3.03 -7.74 -4.31
CA VAL A 93 -4.14 -8.58 -4.80
C VAL A 93 -4.59 -9.57 -3.73
N ASP A 94 -3.66 -10.18 -2.98
CA ASP A 94 -4.01 -11.06 -1.87
C ASP A 94 -4.73 -10.31 -0.74
N LYS A 95 -4.31 -9.06 -0.47
CA LYS A 95 -5.03 -8.18 0.46
C LYS A 95 -6.46 -7.87 -0.04
N PHE A 96 -6.62 -7.59 -1.34
CA PHE A 96 -7.95 -7.39 -1.92
C PHE A 96 -8.86 -8.61 -1.71
N PHE A 97 -8.34 -9.83 -1.89
CA PHE A 97 -9.09 -11.05 -1.59
C PHE A 97 -9.39 -11.21 -0.10
N ALA A 98 -8.44 -10.89 0.78
CA ALA A 98 -8.65 -10.92 2.22
C ALA A 98 -9.73 -9.94 2.71
N GLU A 99 -9.98 -8.84 1.98
CA GLU A 99 -11.01 -7.85 2.32
C GLU A 99 -12.36 -8.15 1.62
N SER A 100 -12.33 -8.65 0.38
CA SER A 100 -13.52 -8.82 -0.47
C SER A 100 -14.15 -10.22 -0.40
N CYS A 101 -13.35 -11.24 -0.08
CA CYS A 101 -13.80 -12.63 -0.04
C CYS A 101 -14.03 -13.10 1.39
N LEU A 102 -15.27 -13.52 1.69
CA LEU A 102 -15.69 -13.91 3.04
C LEU A 102 -14.79 -14.99 3.65
N LEU A 103 -14.42 -16.01 2.86
CA LEU A 103 -13.62 -17.13 3.37
C LEU A 103 -12.17 -16.73 3.72
N GLU A 104 -11.65 -15.68 3.09
CA GLU A 104 -10.28 -15.20 3.26
C GLU A 104 -10.13 -14.16 4.37
N GLN A 105 -11.25 -13.62 4.86
CA GLN A 105 -11.26 -12.63 5.93
C GLN A 105 -10.77 -13.21 7.25
N ALA A 106 -10.08 -12.37 8.01
CA ALA A 106 -9.76 -12.65 9.40
C ALA A 106 -11.04 -12.74 10.23
N TYR A 107 -11.09 -13.68 11.16
CA TYR A 107 -12.23 -13.87 12.04
C TYR A 107 -12.28 -12.78 13.12
N PHE A 108 -13.43 -12.13 13.29
CA PHE A 108 -13.52 -10.95 14.16
C PHE A 108 -13.18 -11.19 15.64
N ARG A 109 -13.33 -12.42 16.14
CA ARG A 109 -12.97 -12.76 17.53
C ARG A 109 -11.54 -13.27 17.68
N ASP A 110 -10.96 -13.76 16.59
CA ASP A 110 -9.59 -14.24 16.55
C ASP A 110 -8.98 -13.88 15.19
N PRO A 111 -8.33 -12.70 15.09
CA PRO A 111 -7.77 -12.22 13.84
C PRO A 111 -6.63 -13.09 13.29
N GLU A 112 -6.08 -14.02 14.08
CA GLU A 112 -5.04 -14.96 13.65
C GLU A 112 -5.60 -16.09 12.79
N GLN A 113 -6.92 -16.32 12.82
CA GLN A 113 -7.61 -17.35 12.05
C GLN A 113 -8.45 -16.74 10.93
N LYS A 114 -8.44 -17.33 9.73
CA LYS A 114 -9.38 -16.96 8.68
C LYS A 114 -10.73 -17.66 8.88
N ILE A 115 -11.79 -17.14 8.27
CA ILE A 115 -13.12 -17.76 8.30
C ILE A 115 -13.09 -19.19 7.73
N GLN A 116 -12.28 -19.46 6.69
CA GLN A 116 -12.09 -20.82 6.18
C GLN A 116 -11.52 -21.79 7.23
N ASP A 117 -10.60 -21.33 8.08
CA ASP A 117 -9.96 -22.15 9.12
C ASP A 117 -10.97 -22.47 10.23
N LEU A 118 -11.82 -21.48 10.56
CA LEU A 118 -12.93 -21.64 11.49
C LEU A 118 -13.95 -22.69 10.99
N ILE A 119 -14.29 -22.67 9.70
CA ILE A 119 -15.18 -23.67 9.09
C ILE A 119 -14.54 -25.05 9.14
N ALA A 120 -13.24 -25.17 8.83
CA ALA A 120 -12.51 -26.43 8.90
C ALA A 120 -12.47 -26.98 10.34
N ALA A 121 -12.24 -26.12 11.33
CA ALA A 121 -12.28 -26.50 12.74
C ALA A 121 -13.69 -26.95 13.18
N ALA A 122 -14.75 -26.30 12.68
CA ALA A 122 -16.13 -26.71 12.93
C ALA A 122 -16.45 -28.06 12.29
N LYS A 123 -16.01 -28.30 11.05
CA LYS A 123 -16.15 -29.58 10.34
C LYS A 123 -15.57 -30.74 11.17
N THR A 124 -14.37 -30.58 11.72
CA THR A 124 -13.73 -31.60 12.57
C THR A 124 -14.48 -31.85 13.87
N LYS A 125 -15.08 -30.82 14.49
CA LYS A 125 -15.84 -30.96 15.75
C LYS A 125 -17.20 -31.62 15.56
N VAL A 126 -17.88 -31.31 14.46
CA VAL A 126 -19.23 -31.81 14.17
C VAL A 126 -19.17 -33.20 13.53
N GLY A 127 -18.12 -33.51 12.76
CA GLY A 127 -17.98 -34.78 12.04
C GLY A 127 -18.76 -34.83 10.72
N GLU A 128 -19.36 -33.70 10.31
CA GLU A 128 -20.11 -33.55 9.07
C GLU A 128 -19.54 -32.39 8.23
N GLU A 129 -19.87 -32.35 6.94
CA GLU A 129 -19.45 -31.27 6.05
C GLU A 129 -20.17 -29.96 6.38
N VAL A 130 -19.40 -28.97 6.81
CA VAL A 130 -19.90 -27.61 7.09
C VAL A 130 -19.43 -26.68 5.97
N SER A 131 -20.37 -25.97 5.32
CA SER A 131 -20.06 -24.98 4.29
C SER A 131 -21.04 -23.81 4.30
N ILE A 132 -20.58 -22.64 3.82
CA ILE A 132 -21.43 -21.46 3.62
C ILE A 132 -22.00 -21.52 2.20
N VAL A 133 -23.32 -21.72 2.10
CA VAL A 133 -24.02 -21.81 0.81
C VAL A 133 -24.35 -20.42 0.27
N ARG A 134 -24.94 -19.54 1.09
CA ARG A 134 -25.33 -18.17 0.74
C ARG A 134 -25.29 -17.29 1.97
N PHE A 135 -25.07 -16.00 1.77
CA PHE A 135 -25.27 -14.98 2.79
C PHE A 135 -25.74 -13.69 2.11
N THR A 136 -26.40 -12.82 2.85
CA THR A 136 -26.84 -11.50 2.38
C THR A 136 -26.54 -10.48 3.45
N ARG A 137 -25.99 -9.34 3.05
CA ARG A 137 -25.70 -8.20 3.94
C ARG A 137 -26.66 -7.08 3.57
N PHE A 138 -27.42 -6.61 4.54
CA PHE A 138 -28.25 -5.41 4.40
C PHE A 138 -27.54 -4.25 5.11
N GLN A 139 -27.39 -3.13 4.42
CA GLN A 139 -26.91 -1.87 5.02
C GLN A 139 -27.94 -0.77 4.76
N VAL A 140 -28.34 -0.08 5.83
CA VAL A 140 -29.26 1.06 5.72
C VAL A 140 -28.54 2.21 5.01
N GLY A 141 -29.14 2.76 3.95
CA GLY A 141 -28.58 3.87 3.18
C GLY A 141 -27.66 3.47 2.02
N GLU A 142 -27.45 2.17 1.76
CA GLU A 142 -26.88 1.74 0.47
C GLU A 142 -27.92 1.99 -0.63
N THR A 143 -27.63 2.90 -1.56
CA THR A 143 -28.34 2.94 -2.85
C THR A 143 -27.95 1.68 -3.60
N ALA A 144 -28.93 0.96 -4.16
CA ALA A 144 -28.65 -0.17 -5.04
C ALA A 144 -27.66 0.30 -6.11
N ALA A 145 -26.46 -0.27 -6.11
CA ALA A 145 -25.46 0.02 -7.12
C ALA A 145 -26.05 -0.45 -8.47
N GLU A 146 -26.33 0.51 -9.35
CA GLU A 146 -26.58 0.25 -10.79
C GLU A 146 -25.32 -0.28 -11.48
#